data_AF-A0AAV4KT40-F1
#
_entry.id   AF-A0AAV4KT40-F1
#
_cell.length_a   1.000
_cell.length_b   1.000
_cell.length_c   1.000
_cell.angle_alpha   90.00
_cell.angle_beta   90.00
_cell.angle_gamma   90.00
#
_symmetry.space_group_name_H-M   'P 1'
#
loop_
_entity.id
_entity.type
_entity.pdbx_description
1 polymer ?
#
loop_
_entity_poly.entity_id
_entity_poly.type
_entity_poly.pdbx_seq_one_letter_code
_entity_poly.pdbx_strand_id
1 'polypeptide(L)'
;MIGSYTERFTVPLVSAVLGDLAMTWTEVLQSPSPSALAWRLLSVRTGRDAVTAGPHRVLPAAQADAVLLRYRLGLPAEQAAEVMGREPAEFAWLLKQTVRTGAAA
;
A
#
# COMPACT_ATOMS: atom_id res chain seq x y z
N MET A 1 -21.37 8.58 19.38
CA MET A 1 -22.05 8.64 18.07
C MET A 1 -21.03 9.11 17.01
N ILE A 2 -20.08 8.24 16.66
CA ILE A 2 -18.96 8.52 15.72
C ILE A 2 -18.70 7.25 14.91
N GLY A 3 -19.70 6.77 14.15
CA GLY A 3 -19.66 5.42 13.56
C GLY A 3 -20.11 5.32 12.11
N SER A 4 -20.26 6.43 11.37
CA SER A 4 -20.99 6.38 10.09
C SER A 4 -20.33 7.13 8.92
N TYR A 5 -19.15 7.72 9.10
CA TYR A 5 -18.53 8.53 8.04
C TYR A 5 -17.59 7.74 7.12
N THR A 6 -17.04 6.62 7.59
CA THR A 6 -16.00 5.87 6.86
C THR A 6 -16.56 4.88 5.83
N GLU A 7 -17.78 4.36 6.01
CA GLU A 7 -18.35 3.35 5.09
C GLU A 7 -18.81 3.91 3.73
N ARG A 8 -19.19 5.20 3.64
CA ARG A 8 -19.76 5.77 2.40
C ARG A 8 -18.73 6.08 1.32
N PHE A 9 -17.43 6.12 1.65
CA PHE A 9 -16.38 6.50 0.71
C PHE A 9 -15.49 5.33 0.25
N THR A 10 -15.55 4.18 0.93
CA THR A 10 -14.67 3.04 0.60
C THR A 10 -15.10 2.32 -0.68
N VAL A 11 -16.39 2.07 -0.87
CA VAL A 11 -16.89 1.33 -2.04
C VAL A 11 -16.65 2.08 -3.37
N PRO A 12 -16.96 3.39 -3.48
CA PRO A 12 -16.69 4.14 -4.72
C PRO A 12 -15.21 4.23 -5.06
N LEU A 13 -14.35 4.34 -4.04
CA LEU A 13 -12.89 4.41 -4.23
C LEU A 13 -12.35 3.07 -4.73
N VAL A 14 -12.75 1.96 -4.11
CA VAL A 14 -12.36 0.61 -4.55
C VAL A 14 -12.83 0.35 -5.97
N SER A 15 -14.08 0.71 -6.30
CA SER A 15 -14.60 0.58 -7.67
C SER A 15 -13.85 1.43 -8.69
N ALA A 16 -13.46 2.66 -8.34
CA ALA A 16 -12.66 3.51 -9.21
C ALA A 16 -11.26 2.92 -9.47
N VAL A 17 -10.62 2.37 -8.43
CA VAL A 17 -9.31 1.71 -8.56
C VAL A 17 -9.41 0.44 -9.41
N LEU A 18 -10.45 -0.37 -9.21
CA LEU A 18 -10.68 -1.54 -10.05
C LEU A 18 -10.98 -1.16 -11.51
N GLY A 19 -11.68 -0.05 -11.74
CA GLY A 19 -11.91 0.50 -13.07
C GLY A 19 -10.61 0.90 -13.77
N ASP A 20 -9.72 1.61 -13.07
CA ASP A 20 -8.39 1.94 -13.62
C ASP A 20 -7.56 0.70 -13.92
N LEU A 21 -7.57 -0.29 -13.02
CA LEU A 21 -6.85 -1.55 -13.19
C LEU A 21 -7.37 -2.33 -14.41
N ALA A 22 -8.68 -2.32 -14.65
CA ALA A 22 -9.28 -2.93 -15.82
C ALA A 22 -8.83 -2.22 -17.12
N MET A 23 -8.66 -0.90 -17.08
CA MET A 23 -8.19 -0.11 -18.22
C MET A 23 -6.69 -0.32 -18.53
N THR A 24 -5.88 -0.69 -17.52
CA THR A 24 -4.44 -0.94 -17.67
C THR A 24 -4.07 -2.43 -17.64
N TRP A 25 -5.06 -3.33 -17.76
CA TRP A 25 -4.88 -4.78 -17.53
C TRP A 25 -3.79 -5.41 -18.40
N THR A 26 -3.67 -4.99 -19.67
CA THR A 26 -2.62 -5.47 -20.56
C THR A 26 -1.22 -5.08 -20.09
N GLU A 27 -1.07 -3.87 -19.55
CA GLU A 27 0.21 -3.38 -19.00
C GLU A 27 0.55 -4.10 -17.69
N VAL A 28 -0.46 -4.40 -16.86
CA VAL A 28 -0.32 -5.19 -15.64
C VAL A 28 0.19 -6.61 -15.93
N LEU A 29 -0.37 -7.27 -16.95
CA LEU A 29 0.05 -8.63 -17.32
C LEU A 29 1.43 -8.68 -18.00
N GLN A 30 1.87 -7.58 -18.60
CA GLN A 30 3.21 -7.46 -19.19
C GLN A 30 4.29 -7.03 -18.19
N SER A 31 3.87 -6.63 -16.98
CA SER A 31 4.80 -6.26 -15.91
C SER A 31 5.52 -7.48 -15.34
N PRO A 32 6.81 -7.37 -14.99
CA PRO A 32 7.54 -8.43 -14.28
C PRO A 32 6.95 -8.74 -12.89
N SER A 33 6.15 -7.83 -12.32
CA SER A 33 5.35 -8.10 -11.11
C SER A 33 3.99 -7.39 -11.24
N PRO A 34 2.93 -8.12 -11.62
CA PRO A 34 1.57 -7.60 -11.74
C PRO A 34 1.04 -7.05 -10.40
N SER A 35 1.33 -7.76 -9.30
CA SER A 35 0.93 -7.39 -7.93
C SER A 35 1.54 -6.04 -7.51
N ALA A 36 2.81 -5.81 -7.82
CA ALA A 36 3.50 -4.55 -7.55
C ALA A 36 2.91 -3.37 -8.30
N LEU A 37 2.56 -3.56 -9.58
CA LEU A 37 1.95 -2.51 -10.37
C LEU A 37 0.55 -2.18 -9.85
N ALA A 38 -0.26 -3.20 -9.55
CA ALA A 38 -1.58 -3.03 -8.98
C ALA A 38 -1.54 -2.30 -7.63
N TRP A 39 -0.62 -2.69 -6.74
CA TRP A 39 -0.40 -2.02 -5.46
C TRP A 39 0.02 -0.56 -5.63
N ARG A 40 0.94 -0.27 -6.55
CA ARG A 40 1.37 1.11 -6.83
C ARG A 40 0.22 1.98 -7.34
N LEU A 41 -0.61 1.47 -8.24
CA LEU A 41 -1.79 2.19 -8.73
C LEU A 41 -2.78 2.47 -7.61
N LEU A 42 -3.03 1.48 -6.76
CA LEU A 42 -3.86 1.64 -5.56
C LEU A 42 -3.27 2.70 -4.62
N SER A 43 -1.99 2.58 -4.23
CA SER A 43 -1.32 3.52 -3.32
C SER A 43 -1.23 4.95 -3.87
N VAL A 44 -1.12 5.16 -5.19
CA VAL A 44 -1.15 6.51 -5.77
C VAL A 44 -2.55 7.12 -5.69
N ARG A 45 -3.59 6.32 -5.94
CA ARG A 45 -4.99 6.78 -5.89
C ARG A 45 -5.45 7.02 -4.46
N THR A 46 -5.14 6.12 -3.54
CA THR A 46 -5.43 6.27 -2.11
C THR A 46 -4.48 7.24 -1.43
N GLY A 47 -3.25 7.40 -1.94
CA GLY A 47 -2.22 8.31 -1.42
C GLY A 47 -2.64 9.77 -1.42
N ARG A 48 -3.51 10.20 -2.34
CA ARG A 48 -4.08 11.57 -2.30
C ARG A 48 -4.90 11.82 -1.04
N ASP A 49 -5.53 10.77 -0.48
CA ASP A 49 -6.25 10.83 0.79
C ASP A 49 -5.35 10.42 1.98
N ALA A 50 -4.44 9.45 1.79
CA ALA A 50 -3.58 8.90 2.83
C ALA A 50 -2.36 9.77 3.19
N VAL A 51 -1.92 10.69 2.33
CA VAL A 51 -0.88 11.69 2.70
C VAL A 51 -1.34 12.54 3.89
N THR A 52 -2.66 12.66 4.11
CA THR A 52 -3.23 13.39 5.24
C THR A 52 -3.47 12.54 6.50
N ALA A 53 -3.36 11.20 6.41
CA ALA A 53 -3.69 10.29 7.51
C ALA A 53 -2.86 8.98 7.51
N GLY A 54 -2.34 8.59 8.69
CA GLY A 54 -1.69 7.30 8.88
C GLY A 54 -0.16 7.29 8.64
N PRO A 55 0.45 6.11 8.39
CA PRO A 55 1.92 5.95 8.35
C PRO A 55 2.62 6.81 7.28
N HIS A 56 1.93 7.16 6.18
CA HIS A 56 2.48 7.99 5.10
C HIS A 56 2.75 9.45 5.51
N ARG A 57 2.21 9.92 6.64
CA ARG A 57 2.49 11.26 7.17
C ARG A 57 3.90 11.39 7.77
N VAL A 58 4.42 10.29 8.31
CA VAL A 58 5.65 10.26 9.12
C VAL A 58 6.73 9.37 8.54
N LEU A 59 6.37 8.46 7.63
CA LEU A 59 7.30 7.53 6.98
C LEU A 59 7.39 7.78 5.47
N PRO A 60 8.57 7.55 4.86
CA PRO A 60 8.70 7.40 3.42
C PRO A 60 7.66 6.42 2.84
N ALA A 61 7.18 6.67 1.62
CA ALA A 61 6.08 5.91 1.02
C ALA A 61 6.28 4.38 1.07
N ALA A 62 7.46 3.88 0.69
CA ALA A 62 7.75 2.45 0.72
C ALA A 62 7.74 1.85 2.14
N GLN A 63 8.14 2.62 3.15
CA GLN A 63 8.10 2.20 4.54
C GLN A 63 6.67 2.18 5.09
N ALA A 64 5.87 3.19 4.73
CA ALA A 64 4.46 3.25 5.08
C ALA A 64 3.65 2.13 4.43
N ASP A 65 3.87 1.84 3.15
CA ASP A 65 3.26 0.72 2.43
C ASP A 65 3.58 -0.63 3.10
N ALA A 66 4.85 -0.86 3.46
CA ALA A 66 5.28 -2.08 4.15
C ALA A 66 4.57 -2.25 5.51
N VAL A 67 4.40 -1.16 6.26
CA VAL A 67 3.67 -1.16 7.54
C VAL A 67 2.19 -1.45 7.33
N LEU A 68 1.56 -0.84 6.32
CA LEU A 68 0.15 -1.07 6.01
C LEU A 68 -0.11 -2.53 5.60
N LEU A 69 0.68 -3.06 4.66
CA LEU A 69 0.55 -4.44 4.19
C LEU A 69 0.74 -5.45 5.34
N ARG A 70 1.79 -5.26 6.15
CA ARG A 70 2.12 -6.21 7.22
C ARG A 70 1.19 -6.13 8.42
N TYR A 71 0.92 -4.91 8.91
CA TYR A 71 0.26 -4.71 10.21
C TYR A 71 -1.19 -4.27 10.13
N ARG A 72 -1.63 -3.64 9.03
CA ARG A 72 -3.04 -3.26 8.85
C ARG A 72 -3.81 -4.28 8.03
N LEU A 73 -3.21 -4.81 6.98
CA LEU A 73 -3.80 -5.84 6.13
C LEU A 73 -3.44 -7.26 6.58
N GLY A 74 -2.51 -7.40 7.53
CA GLY A 74 -2.17 -8.68 8.15
C GLY A 74 -1.45 -9.66 7.22
N LEU A 75 -0.88 -9.18 6.11
CA LEU A 75 -0.24 -10.06 5.13
C LEU A 75 1.03 -10.70 5.71
N PRO A 76 1.28 -12.00 5.42
CA PRO A 76 2.58 -12.64 5.57
C PRO A 76 3.69 -11.79 4.93
N ALA A 77 4.89 -11.80 5.52
CA ALA A 77 6.00 -10.95 5.03
C ALA A 77 6.38 -11.26 3.57
N GLU A 78 6.32 -12.53 3.17
CA GLU A 78 6.57 -12.97 1.79
C GLU A 78 5.53 -12.41 0.82
N GLN A 79 4.25 -12.52 1.16
CA GLN A 79 3.15 -11.98 0.35
C GLN A 79 3.18 -10.46 0.28
N ALA A 80 3.51 -9.78 1.39
CA ALA A 80 3.67 -8.33 1.40
C ALA A 80 4.86 -7.87 0.54
N ALA A 81 5.96 -8.62 0.55
CA ALA A 81 7.12 -8.37 -0.32
C ALA A 81 6.75 -8.53 -1.80
N GLU A 82 6.05 -9.61 -2.15
CA GLU A 82 5.54 -9.87 -3.50
C GLU A 82 4.60 -8.75 -3.98
N VAL A 83 3.66 -8.32 -3.12
CA VAL A 83 2.75 -7.20 -3.40
C VAL A 83 3.52 -5.88 -3.62
N MET A 84 4.68 -5.71 -3.00
CA MET A 84 5.55 -4.56 -3.27
C MET A 84 6.51 -4.77 -4.44
N GLY A 85 6.54 -5.95 -5.05
CA GLY A 85 7.52 -6.33 -6.09
C GLY A 85 8.95 -6.38 -5.58
N ARG A 86 9.13 -6.75 -4.31
CA ARG A 86 10.41 -6.76 -3.61
C ARG A 86 10.78 -8.15 -3.14
N GLU A 87 12.06 -8.39 -2.98
CA GLU A 87 12.56 -9.59 -2.34
C GLU A 87 12.20 -9.60 -0.83
N PRO A 88 11.88 -10.76 -0.22
CA PRO A 88 11.54 -10.84 1.20
C PRO A 88 12.61 -10.25 2.13
N ALA A 89 13.89 -10.41 1.77
CA ALA A 89 15.01 -9.84 2.53
C ALA A 89 15.03 -8.30 2.48
N GLU A 90 14.73 -7.71 1.32
CA GLU A 90 14.65 -6.26 1.14
C GLU A 90 13.45 -5.69 1.91
N PHE A 91 12.32 -6.38 1.87
CA PHE A 91 11.12 -6.03 2.65
C PHE A 91 11.38 -6.07 4.16
N ALA A 92 12.07 -7.11 4.66
CA ALA A 92 12.43 -7.22 6.07
C ALA A 92 13.39 -6.10 6.50
N TRP A 93 14.32 -5.69 5.63
CA TRP A 93 15.21 -4.57 5.88
C TRP A 93 14.43 -3.24 5.95
N LEU A 94 13.51 -3.01 5.02
CA LEU A 94 12.59 -1.86 5.04
C LEU A 94 11.83 -1.74 6.37
N LEU A 95 11.28 -2.85 6.89
CA LEU A 95 10.61 -2.87 8.19
C LEU A 95 11.56 -2.61 9.36
N LYS A 96 12.81 -3.09 9.30
CA LYS A 96 13.80 -2.77 10.35
C LYS A 96 14.15 -1.28 10.35
N GLN A 97 14.18 -0.65 9.17
CA GLN A 97 14.42 0.79 9.08
C GLN A 97 13.29 1.63 9.65
N THR A 98 12.03 1.21 9.50
CA THR A 98 10.89 1.96 10.05
C THR A 98 10.96 2.08 11.57
N VAL A 99 11.37 1.01 12.26
CA VAL A 99 11.59 1.01 13.72
C VAL A 99 12.68 2.00 14.10
N ARG A 100 13.73 2.14 13.28
CA ARG A 100 14.82 3.07 13.54
C ARG A 100 14.43 4.52 13.28
N THR A 101 13.60 4.77 12.27
CA THR A 101 13.07 6.11 11.98
C THR A 101 12.01 6.54 12.99
N GLY A 102 11.16 5.62 13.46
CA GLY A 102 10.19 5.88 14.52
C GLY A 102 10.79 6.11 15.90
N ALA A 103 12.03 5.65 16.15
CA ALA A 103 12.78 5.98 17.37
C ALA A 103 13.48 7.35 17.31
N ALA A 104 13.52 7.99 16.13
CA ALA A 104 14.15 9.29 15.90
C ALA A 104 13.13 10.44 15.69
N ALA A 105 11.83 10.14 15.79
CA ALA A 105 10.71 11.09 15.70
C ALA A 105 10.05 11.23 17.07
#